data_AF-A0A2R6E4N8-F1
#
_entry.id   AF-A0A2R6E4N8-F1
#
_cell.length_a   1.000
_cell.length_b   1.000
_cell.length_c   1.000
_cell.angle_alpha   90.00
_cell.angle_beta   90.00
_cell.angle_gamma   90.00
#
_symmetry.space_group_name_H-M   'P 1'
#
loop_
_entity.id
_entity.type
_entity.pdbx_description
1 polymer ?
#
loop_
_entity_poly.entity_id
_entity_poly.type
_entity_poly.pdbx_seq_one_letter_code
_entity_poly.pdbx_strand_id
1 'polypeptide(L)'
;MDAACRRWACERGAALVRNMVFSWNEQGLAAARSFGYRPRAEFRWVHPDPDDADPVDGDGKAAGEASEDGTAAAGDSPAVVTGDPDEVWGFWQRSDAREALGGLALDPDESWALSEWTRERAREAAAEASVLAVRRDGIRAAAWRTRVGEREDGDLAEYGAAGWETLADARALFRAVERDAAAAGADRTRVLIPETPRHVSDAAAAGVELADDPDFVFEADLTRR
;
A
#
# COMPACT_ATOMS: atom_id res chain seq x y z
N MET A 1 -30.47 5.30 3.21
CA MET A 1 -29.65 4.76 2.11
C MET A 1 -29.04 3.41 2.50
N ASP A 2 -28.37 3.34 3.65
CA ASP A 2 -27.69 2.14 4.16
C ASP A 2 -28.51 0.83 4.21
N ALA A 3 -29.77 0.85 4.69
CA ALA A 3 -30.60 -0.37 4.70
C ALA A 3 -30.91 -0.95 3.31
N ALA A 4 -30.98 -0.11 2.27
CA ALA A 4 -31.20 -0.56 0.90
C ALA A 4 -29.93 -1.21 0.31
N CYS A 5 -28.76 -0.58 0.53
CA CYS A 5 -27.46 -1.12 0.12
C CYS A 5 -27.19 -2.48 0.78
N ARG A 6 -27.48 -2.62 2.08
CA ARG A 6 -27.31 -3.90 2.79
C ARG A 6 -28.23 -5.00 2.27
N ARG A 7 -29.49 -4.68 1.97
CA ARG A 7 -30.39 -5.66 1.34
C ARG A 7 -29.89 -6.09 -0.03
N TRP A 8 -29.51 -5.13 -0.86
CA TRP A 8 -28.94 -5.39 -2.18
C TRP A 8 -27.69 -6.30 -2.11
N ALA A 9 -26.81 -6.07 -1.13
CA ALA A 9 -25.62 -6.87 -0.90
C ALA A 9 -25.97 -8.29 -0.42
N CYS A 10 -26.90 -8.41 0.53
CA CYS A 10 -27.42 -9.70 1.01
C CYS A 10 -28.03 -10.54 -0.13
N GLU A 11 -28.83 -9.90 -0.99
CA GLU A 11 -29.46 -10.55 -2.15
C GLU A 11 -28.44 -11.10 -3.15
N ARG A 12 -27.20 -10.60 -3.10
CA ARG A 12 -26.05 -11.06 -3.90
C ARG A 12 -25.13 -12.02 -3.15
N GLY A 13 -25.54 -12.48 -1.97
CA GLY A 13 -24.77 -13.44 -1.17
C GLY A 13 -23.61 -12.81 -0.39
N ALA A 14 -23.55 -11.49 -0.25
CA ALA A 14 -22.52 -10.86 0.56
C ALA A 14 -22.71 -11.19 2.05
N ALA A 15 -21.63 -11.62 2.71
CA ALA A 15 -21.59 -11.86 4.15
C ALA A 15 -21.19 -10.61 4.95
N LEU A 16 -20.52 -9.66 4.30
CA LEU A 16 -20.00 -8.43 4.90
C LEU A 16 -20.27 -7.24 3.97
N VAL A 17 -20.40 -6.06 4.55
CA VAL A 17 -20.34 -4.79 3.84
C VAL A 17 -19.34 -3.87 4.53
N ARG A 18 -18.59 -3.10 3.76
CA ARG A 18 -17.62 -2.14 4.26
C ARG A 18 -17.86 -0.76 3.66
N ASN A 19 -17.55 0.27 4.43
CA ASN A 19 -17.55 1.65 3.97
C ASN A 19 -16.30 2.37 4.45
N MET A 20 -15.66 3.07 3.52
CA MET A 20 -14.55 3.97 3.81
C MET A 20 -15.10 5.34 4.21
N VAL A 21 -14.51 5.96 5.22
CA VAL A 21 -14.90 7.27 5.73
C VAL A 21 -13.63 8.07 6.02
N PHE A 22 -13.53 9.25 5.41
CA PHE A 22 -12.44 10.18 5.68
C PHE A 22 -12.48 10.66 7.13
N SER A 23 -11.32 10.79 7.77
CA SER A 23 -11.19 11.23 9.17
C SER A 23 -11.84 12.58 9.47
N TRP A 24 -11.73 13.55 8.55
CA TRP A 24 -12.37 14.86 8.69
C TRP A 24 -13.90 14.82 8.65
N ASN A 25 -14.51 13.72 8.21
CA ASN A 25 -15.96 13.57 8.10
C ASN A 25 -16.56 12.99 9.38
N GLU A 26 -16.54 13.76 10.47
CA GLU A 26 -17.07 13.36 11.78
C GLU A 26 -18.53 12.86 11.72
N GLN A 27 -19.36 13.50 10.89
CA GLN A 27 -20.75 13.11 10.70
C GLN A 27 -20.87 11.73 10.02
N GLY A 28 -19.99 11.44 9.05
CA GLY A 28 -19.88 10.13 8.43
C GLY A 28 -19.46 9.05 9.42
N LEU A 29 -18.51 9.36 10.30
CA LEU A 29 -18.06 8.45 11.36
C LEU A 29 -19.21 8.13 12.32
N ALA A 30 -19.92 9.16 12.80
CA ALA A 30 -21.08 9.01 13.67
C ALA A 30 -22.20 8.20 12.99
N ALA A 31 -22.47 8.46 11.71
CA ALA A 31 -23.46 7.74 10.92
C ALA A 31 -23.12 6.25 10.80
N ALA A 32 -21.87 5.90 10.44
CA ALA A 32 -21.42 4.51 10.34
C ALA A 32 -21.66 3.74 11.64
N ARG A 33 -21.31 4.33 12.79
CA ARG A 33 -21.57 3.74 14.11
C ARG A 33 -23.05 3.58 14.41
N SER A 34 -23.86 4.60 14.12
CA SER A 34 -25.32 4.55 14.37
C SER A 34 -26.01 3.47 13.54
N PHE A 35 -25.47 3.14 12.37
CA PHE A 35 -25.97 2.08 11.50
C PHE A 35 -25.43 0.68 11.84
N GLY A 36 -24.65 0.55 12.92
CA GLY A 36 -24.16 -0.74 13.42
C GLY A 36 -22.85 -1.22 12.81
N TYR A 37 -22.18 -0.39 12.00
CA TYR A 37 -20.84 -0.74 11.53
C TYR A 37 -19.82 -0.59 12.66
N ARG A 38 -18.82 -1.46 12.66
CA ARG A 38 -17.69 -1.44 13.59
C ARG A 38 -16.42 -1.01 12.85
N PRO A 39 -15.49 -0.27 13.49
CA PRO A 39 -14.19 0.01 12.91
C PRO A 39 -13.49 -1.30 12.52
N ARG A 40 -12.87 -1.33 11.34
CA ARG A 40 -12.20 -2.52 10.80
C ARG A 40 -10.73 -2.29 10.51
N ALA A 41 -10.41 -1.18 9.86
CA ALA A 41 -9.04 -0.85 9.47
C ALA A 41 -8.89 0.67 9.44
N GLU A 42 -7.66 1.11 9.56
CA GLU A 42 -7.24 2.50 9.40
C GLU A 42 -5.96 2.52 8.58
N PHE A 43 -5.85 3.47 7.68
CA PHE A 43 -4.70 3.59 6.79
C PHE A 43 -4.33 5.05 6.59
N ARG A 44 -3.10 5.29 6.16
CA ARG A 44 -2.60 6.61 5.82
C ARG A 44 -1.86 6.54 4.49
N TRP A 45 -1.85 7.66 3.78
CA TRP A 45 -1.04 7.82 2.59
C TRP A 45 0.37 8.28 2.97
N VAL A 46 1.36 7.70 2.30
CA VAL A 46 2.73 8.21 2.29
C VAL A 46 3.14 8.54 0.85
N HIS A 47 4.09 9.46 0.71
CA HIS A 47 4.44 10.06 -0.58
C HIS A 47 5.94 9.96 -0.87
N PRO A 48 6.47 8.77 -1.21
CA PRO A 48 7.84 8.67 -1.74
C PRO A 48 7.99 9.52 -3.01
N ASP A 49 9.04 10.33 -3.07
CA ASP A 49 9.23 11.30 -4.16
C ASP A 49 9.89 10.65 -5.38
N PRO A 50 9.24 10.60 -6.57
CA PRO A 50 9.87 10.11 -7.79
C PRO A 50 11.19 10.81 -8.15
N ASP A 51 11.36 12.09 -7.79
CA ASP A 51 12.58 12.86 -8.06
C ASP A 51 13.77 12.40 -7.19
N ASP A 52 13.50 11.73 -6.07
CA ASP A 52 14.52 11.13 -5.21
C ASP A 52 15.05 9.80 -5.77
N ALA A 53 14.52 9.31 -6.90
CA ALA A 53 15.01 8.14 -7.57
C ALA A 53 16.47 8.34 -8.03
N ASP A 54 17.37 7.47 -7.57
CA ASP A 54 18.75 7.47 -8.08
C ASP A 54 18.72 7.40 -9.62
N PRO A 55 19.50 8.24 -10.33
CA PRO A 55 19.62 8.15 -11.77
C PRO A 55 19.96 6.72 -12.17
N VAL A 56 19.16 6.12 -13.05
CA VAL A 56 19.52 4.83 -13.63
C VAL A 56 20.73 5.10 -14.51
N ASP A 57 21.92 4.68 -14.08
CA ASP A 57 23.10 4.72 -14.93
C ASP A 57 22.74 3.96 -16.22
N GLY A 58 22.64 4.72 -17.32
CA GLY A 58 22.49 4.15 -18.64
C GLY A 58 23.65 3.20 -18.86
N ASP A 59 23.33 1.93 -19.13
CA ASP A 59 24.21 0.77 -19.25
C ASP A 59 24.31 -0.05 -17.95
N GLY A 60 23.48 -1.09 -17.86
CA GLY A 60 23.37 -2.04 -16.75
C GLY A 60 24.70 -2.67 -16.32
N LYS A 61 25.44 -1.94 -15.49
CA LYS A 61 26.47 -2.44 -14.59
C LYS A 61 25.97 -2.22 -13.18
N ALA A 62 25.87 -3.29 -12.41
CA ALA A 62 25.54 -3.25 -10.99
C ALA A 62 26.42 -2.20 -10.29
N ALA A 63 25.78 -1.17 -9.74
CA ALA A 63 26.43 -0.17 -8.90
C ALA A 63 26.94 -0.87 -7.64
N GLY A 64 28.24 -1.12 -7.61
CA GLY A 64 28.96 -1.65 -6.48
C GLY A 64 30.19 -0.79 -6.25
N GLU A 65 30.00 0.39 -5.67
CA GLU A 65 31.08 1.11 -4.98
C GLU A 65 30.53 1.57 -3.63
N ALA A 66 30.87 0.77 -2.60
CA ALA A 66 30.59 1.12 -1.22
C ALA A 66 31.49 2.28 -0.80
N SER A 67 30.88 3.36 -0.31
CA SER A 67 31.62 4.42 0.37
C SER A 67 32.35 3.85 1.59
N GLU A 68 33.68 3.97 1.59
CA GLU A 68 34.53 3.68 2.74
C GLU A 68 34.36 4.78 3.80
N ASP A 69 33.31 4.69 4.60
CA ASP A 69 33.31 5.26 5.94
C ASP A 69 32.49 4.35 6.87
N GLY A 70 33.22 3.73 7.80
CA GLY A 70 32.81 2.53 8.51
C GLY A 70 31.68 2.70 9.51
N THR A 71 30.66 1.85 9.41
CA THR A 71 30.41 0.73 10.34
C THR A 71 29.40 -0.20 9.67
N ALA A 72 29.85 -1.06 8.75
CA ALA A 72 29.02 -2.12 8.21
C ALA A 72 28.78 -3.15 9.32
N ALA A 73 27.57 -3.15 9.89
CA ALA A 73 27.12 -4.27 10.72
C ALA A 73 27.17 -5.54 9.85
N ALA A 74 27.95 -6.52 10.29
CA ALA A 74 28.04 -7.82 9.64
C ALA A 74 26.64 -8.46 9.61
N GLY A 75 26.03 -8.58 8.43
CA GLY A 75 24.81 -9.39 8.24
C GLY A 75 23.82 -8.96 7.17
N ASP A 76 23.93 -7.79 6.52
CA ASP A 76 22.84 -7.33 5.64
C ASP A 76 23.10 -7.66 4.15
N SER A 77 22.53 -8.77 3.68
CA SER A 77 22.49 -9.10 2.24
C SER A 77 21.84 -7.93 1.48
N PRO A 78 22.37 -7.53 0.31
CA PRO A 78 21.79 -6.42 -0.46
C PRO A 78 20.34 -6.71 -0.84
N ALA A 79 19.48 -5.70 -0.71
CA ALA A 79 18.10 -5.79 -1.16
C ALA A 79 18.03 -5.94 -2.69
N VAL A 80 17.29 -6.94 -3.15
CA VAL A 80 16.93 -7.14 -4.56
C VAL A 80 15.45 -6.89 -4.73
N VAL A 81 15.08 -6.00 -5.66
CA VAL A 81 13.67 -5.76 -6.01
C VAL A 81 13.27 -6.69 -7.15
N THR A 82 12.11 -7.33 -7.03
CA THR A 82 11.55 -8.20 -8.08
C THR A 82 10.11 -7.85 -8.39
N GLY A 83 9.67 -8.14 -9.61
CA GLY A 83 8.30 -7.96 -10.09
C GLY A 83 7.47 -9.25 -10.09
N ASP A 84 7.77 -10.22 -9.21
CA ASP A 84 7.05 -11.50 -9.18
C ASP A 84 5.75 -11.39 -8.36
N PRO A 85 4.56 -11.55 -8.99
CA PRO A 85 3.28 -11.45 -8.29
C PRO A 85 3.07 -12.55 -7.25
N ASP A 86 3.66 -13.73 -7.43
CA ASP A 86 3.54 -14.83 -6.46
C ASP A 86 4.41 -14.56 -5.21
N GLU A 87 5.52 -13.80 -5.33
CA GLU A 87 6.32 -13.34 -4.20
C GLU A 87 5.61 -12.26 -3.39
N VAL A 88 5.02 -11.27 -4.08
CA VAL A 88 4.20 -10.23 -3.47
C VAL A 88 3.00 -10.83 -2.73
N TRP A 89 2.26 -11.73 -3.40
CA TRP A 89 1.13 -12.42 -2.78
C TRP A 89 1.59 -13.27 -1.58
N GLY A 90 2.69 -14.00 -1.72
CA GLY A 90 3.25 -14.83 -0.68
C GLY A 90 3.60 -14.04 0.58
N PHE A 91 4.29 -12.91 0.43
CA PHE A 91 4.60 -12.00 1.53
C PHE A 91 3.34 -11.43 2.17
N TRP A 92 2.45 -10.84 1.35
CA TRP A 92 1.25 -10.17 1.83
C TRP A 92 0.40 -11.06 2.73
N GLN A 93 0.21 -12.34 2.36
CA GLN A 93 -0.61 -13.28 3.12
C GLN A 93 -0.15 -13.47 4.58
N ARG A 94 1.11 -13.15 4.88
CA ARG A 94 1.72 -13.34 6.20
C ARG A 94 2.08 -12.02 6.89
N SER A 95 1.91 -10.88 6.23
CA SER A 95 2.33 -9.59 6.75
C SER A 95 1.36 -9.07 7.81
N ASP A 96 1.90 -8.34 8.79
CA ASP A 96 1.08 -7.61 9.76
C ASP A 96 0.34 -6.44 9.10
N ALA A 97 0.87 -5.89 7.99
CA ALA A 97 0.17 -4.92 7.15
C ALA A 97 -1.18 -5.47 6.63
N ARG A 98 -1.20 -6.70 6.12
CA ARG A 98 -2.45 -7.37 5.70
C ARG A 98 -3.41 -7.55 6.87
N GLU A 99 -2.89 -7.92 8.04
CA GLU A 99 -3.72 -8.10 9.24
C GLU A 99 -4.39 -6.79 9.65
N ALA A 100 -3.61 -5.72 9.75
CA ALA A 100 -4.06 -4.38 10.11
C ALA A 100 -5.09 -3.81 9.13
N LEU A 101 -4.85 -4.00 7.82
CA LEU A 101 -5.77 -3.56 6.76
C LEU A 101 -6.93 -4.53 6.52
N GLY A 102 -6.90 -5.71 7.14
CA GLY A 102 -7.92 -6.72 6.96
C GLY A 102 -7.98 -7.33 5.57
N GLY A 103 -6.84 -7.45 4.91
CA GLY A 103 -6.74 -7.94 3.54
C GLY A 103 -7.22 -6.95 2.49
N LEU A 104 -7.54 -5.71 2.88
CA LEU A 104 -7.93 -4.66 1.95
C LEU A 104 -6.73 -3.96 1.33
N ALA A 105 -6.92 -3.51 0.11
CA ALA A 105 -6.04 -2.63 -0.64
C ALA A 105 -6.87 -1.65 -1.45
N LEU A 106 -6.24 -0.60 -1.98
CA LEU A 106 -6.88 0.30 -2.91
C LEU A 106 -7.50 -0.48 -4.07
N ASP A 107 -8.76 -0.18 -4.37
CA ASP A 107 -9.43 -0.79 -5.49
C ASP A 107 -8.77 -0.31 -6.80
N PRO A 108 -8.45 -1.21 -7.74
CA PRO A 108 -7.75 -0.84 -8.97
C PRO A 108 -8.61 0.01 -9.91
N ASP A 109 -9.94 -0.18 -9.87
CA ASP A 109 -10.88 0.50 -10.77
C ASP A 109 -11.44 1.78 -10.14
N GLU A 110 -11.61 1.81 -8.82
CA GLU A 110 -12.24 2.93 -8.12
C GLU A 110 -11.29 3.62 -7.13
N SER A 111 -10.90 4.87 -7.42
CA SER A 111 -9.82 5.55 -6.69
C SER A 111 -10.13 6.00 -5.26
N TRP A 112 -11.36 5.78 -4.82
CA TRP A 112 -11.88 6.14 -3.51
C TRP A 112 -12.53 4.94 -2.82
N ALA A 113 -12.18 3.73 -3.24
CA ALA A 113 -12.65 2.50 -2.64
C ALA A 113 -11.48 1.58 -2.28
N LEU A 114 -11.71 0.73 -1.29
CA LEU A 114 -10.83 -0.39 -1.01
C LEU A 114 -11.57 -1.70 -1.32
N SER A 115 -10.83 -2.69 -1.76
CA SER A 115 -11.36 -4.03 -2.02
C SER A 115 -10.36 -5.10 -1.60
N GLU A 116 -10.80 -6.36 -1.55
CA GLU A 116 -9.97 -7.46 -1.07
C GLU A 116 -8.80 -7.70 -2.02
N TRP A 117 -7.58 -7.71 -1.50
CA TRP A 117 -6.42 -8.11 -2.27
C TRP A 117 -6.39 -9.63 -2.44
N THR A 118 -6.34 -10.10 -3.68
CA THR A 118 -6.36 -11.54 -4.02
C THR A 118 -5.12 -11.92 -4.82
N ARG A 119 -4.84 -13.22 -4.91
CA ARG A 119 -3.75 -13.73 -5.76
C ARG A 119 -3.94 -13.37 -7.23
N GLU A 120 -5.19 -13.38 -7.69
CA GLU A 120 -5.53 -13.01 -9.07
C GLU A 120 -5.22 -11.54 -9.34
N ARG A 121 -5.63 -10.66 -8.42
CA ARG A 121 -5.31 -9.22 -8.50
C ARG A 121 -3.82 -8.92 -8.44
N ALA A 122 -3.04 -9.72 -7.71
CA ALA A 122 -1.58 -9.61 -7.75
C ALA A 122 -1.01 -9.88 -9.14
N ARG A 123 -1.56 -10.87 -9.86
CA ARG A 123 -1.14 -11.18 -11.24
C ARG A 123 -1.62 -10.15 -12.24
N GLU A 124 -2.84 -9.65 -12.08
CA GLU A 124 -3.40 -8.57 -12.91
C GLU A 124 -2.56 -7.30 -12.76
N ALA A 125 -2.28 -6.87 -11.52
CA ALA A 125 -1.43 -5.70 -11.26
C ALA A 125 -0.02 -5.85 -11.84
N ALA A 126 0.57 -7.05 -11.80
CA ALA A 126 1.87 -7.30 -12.42
C ALA A 126 1.83 -7.27 -13.95
N ALA A 127 0.68 -7.59 -14.55
CA ALA A 127 0.50 -7.57 -16.01
C ALA A 127 0.15 -6.18 -16.54
N GLU A 128 -0.62 -5.39 -15.79
CA GLU A 128 -1.16 -4.10 -16.23
C GLU A 128 -0.36 -2.90 -15.70
N ALA A 129 0.31 -3.05 -14.56
CA ALA A 129 1.03 -1.98 -13.89
C ALA A 129 2.37 -2.48 -13.34
N SER A 130 2.52 -2.55 -12.03
CA SER A 130 3.76 -2.98 -11.38
C SER A 130 3.48 -3.59 -10.02
N VAL A 131 4.25 -4.62 -9.68
CA VAL A 131 4.32 -5.19 -8.33
C VAL A 131 5.77 -5.21 -7.90
N LEU A 132 6.04 -4.96 -6.63
CA LEU A 132 7.39 -4.80 -6.09
C LEU A 132 7.52 -5.71 -4.88
N ALA A 133 8.45 -6.66 -4.92
CA ALA A 133 8.87 -7.47 -3.77
C ALA A 133 10.34 -7.20 -3.45
N VAL A 134 10.63 -6.87 -2.20
CA VAL A 134 12.01 -6.71 -1.70
C VAL A 134 12.49 -8.05 -1.14
N ARG A 135 13.58 -8.57 -1.71
CA ARG A 135 14.24 -9.81 -1.32
C ARG A 135 15.59 -9.54 -0.69
N ARG A 136 15.82 -10.16 0.47
CA ARG A 136 17.14 -10.33 1.10
C ARG A 136 17.26 -11.82 1.46
N ASP A 137 17.15 -12.16 2.73
CA ASP A 137 17.02 -13.53 3.23
C ASP A 137 15.54 -13.97 3.21
N GLY A 138 14.97 -14.00 2.01
CA GLY A 138 13.53 -14.18 1.76
C GLY A 138 12.84 -12.86 1.39
N ILE A 139 11.51 -12.90 1.20
CA ILE A 139 10.72 -11.72 0.85
C ILE A 139 10.38 -10.95 2.13
N ARG A 140 10.80 -9.67 2.17
CA ARG A 140 10.79 -8.83 3.38
C ARG A 140 9.88 -7.61 3.28
N ALA A 141 9.48 -7.24 2.07
CA ALA A 141 8.53 -6.16 1.86
C ALA A 141 7.83 -6.33 0.51
N ALA A 142 6.64 -5.74 0.39
CA ALA A 142 5.96 -5.66 -0.89
C ALA A 142 5.08 -4.42 -1.01
N ALA A 143 4.92 -3.95 -2.25
CA ALA A 143 3.96 -2.94 -2.68
C ALA A 143 3.50 -3.25 -4.12
N TRP A 144 2.44 -2.59 -4.58
CA TRP A 144 1.97 -2.70 -5.97
C TRP A 144 1.31 -1.41 -6.41
N ARG A 145 1.60 -1.00 -7.65
CA ARG A 145 0.97 0.15 -8.29
C ARG A 145 -0.36 -0.31 -8.89
N THR A 146 -1.44 0.39 -8.57
CA THR A 146 -2.77 0.11 -9.12
C THR A 146 -3.02 0.90 -10.40
N ARG A 147 -2.55 2.15 -10.47
CA ARG A 147 -2.73 3.03 -11.64
C ARG A 147 -1.78 4.22 -11.60
N VAL A 148 -1.65 4.87 -12.76
CA VAL A 148 -1.18 6.25 -12.89
C VAL A 148 -2.31 7.05 -13.52
N GLY A 149 -2.61 8.22 -13.00
CA GLY A 149 -3.68 9.07 -13.54
C GLY A 149 -3.32 10.55 -13.50
N GLU A 150 -3.75 11.27 -14.53
CA GLU A 150 -3.59 12.72 -14.64
C GLU A 150 -4.34 13.44 -13.51
N ARG A 151 -3.67 14.39 -12.86
CA ARG A 151 -4.26 15.32 -11.87
C ARG A 151 -3.88 16.75 -12.24
N GLU A 152 -4.56 17.72 -11.63
CA GLU A 152 -4.27 19.16 -11.85
C GLU A 152 -2.82 19.52 -11.52
N ASP A 153 -2.23 18.83 -10.53
CA ASP A 153 -0.87 19.07 -10.03
C ASP A 153 0.16 18.04 -10.57
N GLY A 154 -0.13 17.39 -11.70
CA GLY A 154 0.74 16.39 -12.32
C GLY A 154 0.25 14.95 -12.22
N ASP A 155 0.97 14.04 -12.87
CA ASP A 155 0.61 12.62 -12.94
C ASP A 155 0.87 11.93 -11.60
N LEU A 156 -0.15 11.22 -11.10
CA LEU A 156 -0.11 10.57 -9.79
C LEU A 156 -0.05 9.04 -9.94
N ALA A 157 1.03 8.43 -9.47
CA ALA A 157 1.12 6.99 -9.28
C ALA A 157 0.50 6.58 -7.93
N GLU A 158 -0.48 5.68 -7.97
CA GLU A 158 -1.18 5.19 -6.78
C GLU A 158 -0.79 3.74 -6.48
N TYR A 159 -0.31 3.50 -5.26
CA TYR A 159 0.07 2.17 -4.79
C TYR A 159 -0.91 1.64 -3.76
N GLY A 160 -1.41 0.43 -4.01
CA GLY A 160 -2.64 -0.04 -3.40
C GLY A 160 -2.52 -0.53 -1.97
N ALA A 161 -1.35 -1.02 -1.58
CA ALA A 161 -0.90 -1.11 -0.20
C ALA A 161 0.61 -1.34 -0.17
N ALA A 162 1.23 -1.12 0.99
CA ALA A 162 2.60 -1.51 1.26
C ALA A 162 2.74 -2.14 2.65
N GLY A 163 3.70 -3.06 2.77
CA GLY A 163 4.10 -3.66 4.04
C GLY A 163 5.54 -4.12 4.02
N TRP A 164 6.18 -4.18 5.17
CA TRP A 164 7.60 -4.52 5.35
C TRP A 164 7.86 -5.17 6.70
N GLU A 165 9.03 -5.80 6.87
CA GLU A 165 9.45 -6.47 8.11
C GLU A 165 10.30 -5.58 9.03
N THR A 166 11.06 -4.64 8.48
CA THR A 166 11.93 -3.74 9.25
C THR A 166 12.00 -2.35 8.61
N LEU A 167 12.51 -1.35 9.33
CA LEU A 167 12.81 -0.03 8.78
C LEU A 167 13.76 -0.09 7.57
N ALA A 168 14.74 -1.02 7.57
CA ALA A 168 15.64 -1.19 6.44
C ALA A 168 14.89 -1.71 5.20
N ASP A 169 13.92 -2.61 5.41
CA ASP A 169 13.05 -3.12 4.34
C ASP A 169 12.07 -2.04 3.85
N ALA A 170 11.57 -1.19 4.75
CA ALA A 170 10.73 -0.03 4.41
C ALA A 170 11.49 0.94 3.49
N ARG A 171 12.72 1.32 3.87
CA ARG A 171 13.59 2.18 3.05
C ARG A 171 13.84 1.57 1.68
N ALA A 172 14.17 0.28 1.63
CA ALA A 172 14.37 -0.41 0.35
C ALA A 172 13.10 -0.44 -0.52
N LEU A 173 11.92 -0.62 0.10
CA LEU A 173 10.64 -0.60 -0.59
C LEU A 173 10.29 0.79 -1.13
N PHE A 174 10.47 1.85 -0.33
CA PHE A 174 10.18 3.22 -0.79
C PHE A 174 11.11 3.64 -1.92
N ARG A 175 12.42 3.32 -1.84
CA ARG A 175 13.34 3.51 -2.98
C ARG A 175 12.93 2.72 -4.23
N ALA A 176 12.26 1.57 -4.08
CA ALA A 176 11.72 0.83 -5.21
C ALA A 176 10.49 1.51 -5.80
N VAL A 177 9.61 2.05 -4.95
CA VAL A 177 8.42 2.83 -5.34
C VAL A 177 8.80 4.12 -6.07
N GLU A 178 9.78 4.87 -5.59
CA GLU A 178 10.29 6.09 -6.22
C GLU A 178 10.74 5.80 -7.66
N ARG A 179 11.59 4.79 -7.83
CA ARG A 179 12.07 4.35 -9.16
C ARG A 179 10.95 3.83 -10.07
N ASP A 180 10.02 3.05 -9.52
CA ASP A 180 8.90 2.51 -10.27
C ASP A 180 7.96 3.63 -10.75
N ALA A 181 7.68 4.63 -9.91
CA ALA A 181 6.86 5.78 -10.24
C ALA A 181 7.54 6.67 -11.30
N ALA A 182 8.83 6.99 -11.12
CA ALA A 182 9.61 7.74 -12.09
C ALA A 182 9.64 7.03 -13.46
N ALA A 183 9.83 5.70 -13.48
CA ALA A 183 9.80 4.91 -14.71
C ALA A 183 8.42 4.91 -15.39
N ALA A 184 7.34 5.13 -14.64
CA ALA A 184 5.99 5.28 -15.20
C ALA A 184 5.64 6.73 -15.57
N GLY A 185 6.57 7.66 -15.44
CA GLY A 185 6.37 9.07 -15.77
C GLY A 185 5.48 9.83 -14.78
N ALA A 186 5.29 9.31 -13.57
CA ALA A 186 4.52 10.01 -12.55
C ALA A 186 5.36 11.11 -11.89
N ASP A 187 4.76 12.29 -11.71
CA ASP A 187 5.35 13.41 -10.99
C ASP A 187 5.25 13.21 -9.46
N ARG A 188 4.25 12.43 -9.01
CA ARG A 188 3.94 12.25 -7.59
C ARG A 188 3.51 10.82 -7.30
N THR A 189 3.63 10.42 -6.04
CA THR A 189 3.08 9.15 -5.56
C THR A 189 2.11 9.32 -4.40
N ARG A 190 1.26 8.30 -4.22
CA ARG A 190 0.67 7.99 -2.92
C ARG A 190 0.69 6.49 -2.71
N VAL A 191 1.14 6.07 -1.53
CA VAL A 191 1.20 4.66 -1.13
C VAL A 191 0.35 4.47 0.12
N LEU A 192 -0.59 3.53 0.06
CA LEU A 192 -1.42 3.19 1.21
C LEU A 192 -0.61 2.35 2.20
N ILE A 193 -0.49 2.81 3.45
CA ILE A 193 0.11 2.04 4.54
C ILE A 193 -0.88 1.87 5.71
N PRO A 194 -0.75 0.82 6.54
CA PRO A 194 -1.53 0.72 7.77
C PRO A 194 -1.24 1.89 8.73
N GLU A 195 -2.29 2.43 9.36
CA GLU A 195 -2.15 3.44 10.41
C GLU A 195 -1.84 2.78 11.76
N THR A 196 -0.65 2.18 11.85
CA THR A 196 -0.15 1.59 13.10
C THR A 196 1.09 2.34 13.55
N PRO A 197 1.39 2.40 14.86
CA PRO A 197 2.57 3.09 15.36
C PRO A 197 3.85 2.67 14.62
N ARG A 198 4.01 1.37 14.35
CA ARG A 198 5.15 0.81 13.62
C ARG A 198 5.25 1.35 12.19
N HIS A 199 4.19 1.19 11.39
CA HIS A 199 4.22 1.56 9.97
C HIS A 199 4.40 3.08 9.78
N VAL A 200 3.69 3.88 10.56
CA VAL A 200 3.78 5.35 10.52
C VAL A 200 5.16 5.82 10.98
N SER A 201 5.71 5.25 12.08
CA SER A 201 7.03 5.63 12.55
C SER A 201 8.14 5.20 11.60
N ASP A 202 8.03 4.03 10.97
CA ASP A 202 9.01 3.55 10.01
C ASP A 202 9.01 4.41 8.73
N ALA A 203 7.83 4.80 8.24
CA ALA A 203 7.73 5.73 7.10
C ALA A 203 8.37 7.09 7.41
N ALA A 204 8.06 7.66 8.57
CA ALA A 204 8.68 8.90 9.04
C ALA A 204 10.21 8.76 9.18
N ALA A 205 10.69 7.65 9.77
CA ALA A 205 12.12 7.37 9.93
C ALA A 205 12.84 7.03 8.61
N ALA A 206 12.09 6.67 7.56
CA ALA A 206 12.58 6.53 6.20
C ALA A 206 12.68 7.87 5.47
N GLY A 207 12.16 8.95 6.05
CA GLY A 207 12.17 10.29 5.44
C GLY A 207 11.05 10.52 4.43
N VAL A 208 10.04 9.65 4.40
CA VAL A 208 8.92 9.75 3.47
C VAL A 208 7.83 10.65 4.06
N GLU A 209 7.30 11.57 3.25
CA GLU A 209 6.19 12.43 3.65
C GLU A 209 4.92 11.61 3.93
N LEU A 210 4.19 11.99 4.98
CA LEU A 210 2.91 11.37 5.35
C LEU A 210 1.79 12.38 5.14
N ALA A 211 0.63 11.88 4.69
CA ALA A 211 -0.59 12.67 4.75
C ALA A 211 -0.91 13.06 6.21
N ASP A 212 -1.49 14.25 6.38
CA ASP A 212 -1.82 14.83 7.68
C ASP A 212 -2.73 13.90 8.50
N ASP A 213 -3.77 13.39 7.85
CA ASP A 213 -4.80 12.59 8.49
C ASP A 213 -4.96 11.20 7.86
N PRO A 214 -5.32 10.18 8.65
CA PRO A 214 -5.65 8.85 8.17
C PRO A 214 -7.09 8.75 7.66
N ASP A 215 -7.42 7.60 7.08
CA ASP A 215 -8.77 7.23 6.64
C ASP A 215 -9.22 5.92 7.30
N PHE A 216 -10.53 5.79 7.49
CA PHE A 216 -11.11 4.68 8.24
C PHE A 216 -11.98 3.77 7.38
N VAL A 217 -11.87 2.47 7.60
CA VAL A 217 -12.81 1.47 7.09
C VAL A 217 -13.66 0.94 8.21
N PHE A 218 -14.97 0.94 7.99
CA PHE A 218 -15.95 0.33 8.88
C PHE A 218 -16.56 -0.91 8.21
N GLU A 219 -17.00 -1.87 9.01
CA GLU A 219 -17.55 -3.14 8.55
C GLU A 219 -18.83 -3.49 9.31
N ALA A 220 -19.82 -4.04 8.59
CA ALA A 220 -21.00 -4.65 9.18
C ALA A 220 -21.17 -6.09 8.66
N ASP A 221 -21.50 -6.97 9.60
CA ASP A 221 -21.85 -8.38 9.36
C ASP A 221 -23.29 -8.48 8.86
N LEU A 222 -23.46 -9.07 7.68
CA LEU A 222 -24.76 -9.26 7.03
C LEU A 222 -25.39 -10.63 7.32
N THR A 223 -24.66 -11.52 7.99
CA THR A 223 -25.11 -12.89 8.32
C THR A 223 -25.93 -12.96 9.60
N ARG A 224 -25.70 -12.02 10.52
CA ARG A 224 -26.44 -11.90 11.78
C ARG A 224 -27.73 -11.10 11.55
N ARG A 225 -28.82 -11.81 11.24
CA ARG A 225 -30.17 -11.26 11.20
C ARG A 225 -30.91 -11.49 12.51
#